data_AF-A0A522BYY5-F1
#
_entry.id   AF-A0A522BYY5-F1
#
_cell.length_a   1.000
_cell.length_b   1.000
_cell.length_c   1.000
_cell.angle_alpha   90.00
_cell.angle_beta   90.00
_cell.angle_gamma   90.00
#
_symmetry.space_group_name_H-M   'P 1'
#
loop_
_entity.id
_entity.type
_entity.pdbx_description
1 polymer ?
#
loop_
_entity_poly.entity_id
_entity_poly.type
_entity_poly.pdbx_seq_one_letter_code
_entity_poly.pdbx_strand_id
1 'polypeptide(L)'
;MLLHTDGPPLRILFVTPECAPWIKTGGLGDVSLALPRALAALGHDVKLLMPAYGELRTPPGEGRLLVRHAAAHPWPAWQVVDAGDAVREEHGFSLLLLDCPERYYRPGNPYLDEHGRDHADNAQRFALLAHAAASLSGIPQGPQGWHPQVVHGNDWPCGLLPGYLDHYARGTGLPRPASLFTVHNLAFQGLFPLELAPELAVPQAWLQPQGAEFWGQLSFMKAGLRYADLLTAVSPTYAREIQHEPLGFGLQELLAARAGSLRGILNGIDPAVWNPATDALIARRYDLDTLDAGKAANKAALQRRMGLPEAPTSMLLGMVSRLTEQKGVDLVLDRLPLLLELGA
;
A
#
# COMPACT_ATOMS: atom_id res chain seq x y z
N MET A 1 -9.44 -23.81 6.46
CA MET A 1 -8.77 -24.51 5.34
C MET A 1 -7.36 -23.95 5.27
N LEU A 2 -6.39 -24.66 5.83
CA LEU A 2 -4.98 -24.25 5.74
C LEU A 2 -4.58 -24.39 4.27
N LEU A 3 -4.31 -23.27 3.61
CA LEU A 3 -3.72 -23.28 2.28
C LEU A 3 -2.30 -23.83 2.45
N HIS A 4 -2.11 -25.14 2.31
CA HIS A 4 -0.76 -25.67 2.13
C HIS A 4 -0.27 -25.16 0.79
N THR A 5 0.76 -24.33 0.80
CA THR A 5 1.52 -24.05 -0.41
C THR A 5 2.42 -25.25 -0.65
N ASP A 6 2.24 -25.98 -1.74
CA ASP A 6 3.07 -27.14 -2.14
C ASP A 6 4.55 -26.77 -2.46
N GLY A 7 4.94 -25.51 -2.25
CA GLY A 7 6.29 -24.98 -2.52
C GLY A 7 7.07 -24.65 -1.25
N PRO A 8 8.41 -24.55 -1.34
CA PRO A 8 9.25 -24.15 -0.22
C PRO A 8 8.90 -22.72 0.25
N PRO A 9 9.09 -22.40 1.55
CA PRO A 9 9.00 -21.04 2.07
C PRO A 9 9.75 -20.03 1.21
N LEU A 10 9.06 -18.97 0.79
CA LEU A 10 9.65 -17.86 0.06
C LEU A 10 10.13 -16.77 1.03
N ARG A 11 11.21 -16.08 0.65
CA ARG A 11 11.62 -14.81 1.27
C ARG A 11 11.03 -13.64 0.51
N ILE A 12 10.18 -12.86 1.16
CA ILE A 12 9.37 -11.80 0.52
C ILE A 12 9.70 -10.45 1.17
N LEU A 13 10.13 -9.48 0.36
CA LEU A 13 10.20 -8.07 0.76
C LEU A 13 8.95 -7.35 0.28
N PHE A 14 8.02 -7.07 1.21
CA PHE A 14 6.81 -6.29 0.93
C PHE A 14 7.11 -4.80 1.15
N VAL A 15 6.96 -3.97 0.13
CA VAL A 15 7.32 -2.55 0.17
C VAL A 15 6.07 -1.70 0.00
N THR A 16 5.85 -0.77 0.93
CA THR A 16 4.62 0.01 0.98
C THR A 16 4.83 1.39 1.60
N PRO A 17 4.09 2.42 1.16
CA PRO A 17 4.08 3.74 1.79
C PRO A 17 3.27 3.79 3.10
N GLU A 18 2.38 2.84 3.34
CA GLU A 18 1.51 2.85 4.54
C GLU A 18 1.17 1.44 5.01
N CYS A 19 1.07 1.25 6.32
CA CYS A 19 0.73 0.00 6.97
C CYS A 19 0.05 0.26 8.32
N ALA A 20 -1.18 -0.24 8.49
CA ALA A 20 -1.86 -0.17 9.78
C ALA A 20 -1.18 -1.10 10.81
N PRO A 21 -1.23 -0.81 12.11
CA PRO A 21 -1.84 0.37 12.73
C PRO A 21 -0.94 1.62 12.71
N TRP A 22 0.31 1.49 12.24
CA TRP A 22 1.32 2.56 12.32
C TRP A 22 0.98 3.78 11.47
N ILE A 23 0.67 3.59 10.19
CA ILE A 23 0.29 4.65 9.25
C ILE A 23 -0.81 4.14 8.34
N LYS A 24 -1.90 4.90 8.24
CA LYS A 24 -3.03 4.55 7.36
C LYS A 24 -3.69 5.81 6.81
N THR A 25 -3.74 5.93 5.49
CA THR A 25 -4.57 6.95 4.82
C THR A 25 -5.78 6.34 4.11
N GLY A 26 -5.71 5.06 3.72
CA GLY A 26 -6.79 4.37 3.04
C GLY A 26 -6.74 2.85 3.20
N GLY A 27 -7.33 2.15 2.23
CA GLY A 27 -7.39 0.68 2.23
C GLY A 27 -6.05 0.01 1.96
N LEU A 28 -5.07 0.71 1.36
CA LEU A 28 -3.72 0.20 1.18
C LEU A 28 -3.09 -0.14 2.54
N GLY A 29 -3.23 0.73 3.55
CA GLY A 29 -2.73 0.47 4.89
C GLY A 29 -3.29 -0.81 5.53
N ASP A 30 -4.57 -1.15 5.27
CA ASP A 30 -5.18 -2.39 5.77
C ASP A 30 -4.59 -3.62 5.07
N VAL A 31 -4.44 -3.56 3.75
CA VAL A 31 -3.87 -4.66 2.95
C VAL A 31 -2.40 -4.88 3.31
N SER A 32 -1.66 -3.80 3.51
CA SER A 32 -0.25 -3.84 3.94
C SER A 32 -0.04 -4.52 5.28
N LEU A 33 -1.05 -4.57 6.14
CA LEU A 33 -1.01 -5.39 7.36
C LEU A 33 -1.48 -6.82 7.06
N ALA A 34 -2.69 -6.97 6.52
CA ALA A 34 -3.36 -8.25 6.42
C ALA A 34 -2.65 -9.26 5.51
N LEU A 35 -2.16 -8.82 4.34
CA LEU A 35 -1.55 -9.72 3.37
C LEU A 35 -0.18 -10.25 3.86
N PRO A 36 0.75 -9.41 4.36
CA PRO A 36 1.99 -9.90 4.97
C PRO A 36 1.78 -10.88 6.13
N ARG A 37 0.80 -10.62 7.02
CA ARG A 37 0.43 -11.57 8.08
C ARG A 37 -0.05 -12.89 7.52
N ALA A 38 -0.92 -12.86 6.51
CA ALA A 38 -1.42 -14.07 5.87
C ALA A 38 -0.30 -14.87 5.21
N LEU A 39 0.61 -14.20 4.48
CA LEU A 39 1.77 -14.86 3.87
C LEU A 39 2.71 -15.49 4.91
N ALA A 40 2.95 -14.79 6.03
CA ALA A 40 3.72 -15.33 7.14
C ALA A 40 3.04 -16.55 7.78
N ALA A 41 1.72 -16.52 7.96
CA ALA A 41 0.95 -17.65 8.47
C ALA A 41 0.96 -18.87 7.53
N LEU A 42 1.23 -18.66 6.23
CA LEU A 42 1.48 -19.73 5.25
C LEU A 42 2.92 -20.26 5.30
N GLY A 43 3.76 -19.75 6.20
CA GLY A 43 5.13 -20.19 6.42
C GLY A 43 6.17 -19.45 5.58
N HIS A 44 5.81 -18.36 4.89
CA HIS A 44 6.78 -17.52 4.19
C HIS A 44 7.54 -16.60 5.15
N ASP A 45 8.79 -16.28 4.83
CA ASP A 45 9.61 -15.32 5.57
C ASP A 45 9.41 -13.92 4.98
N VAL A 46 8.57 -13.13 5.65
CA VAL A 46 8.13 -11.82 5.17
C VAL A 46 8.80 -10.71 5.95
N LYS A 47 9.38 -9.76 5.21
CA LYS A 47 9.82 -8.46 5.73
C LYS A 47 9.02 -7.35 5.07
N LEU A 48 8.41 -6.48 5.87
CA LEU A 48 7.70 -5.30 5.38
C LEU A 48 8.62 -4.09 5.49
N LEU A 49 8.86 -3.36 4.41
CA LEU A 49 9.57 -2.08 4.42
C LEU A 49 8.59 -0.93 4.20
N MET A 50 8.63 0.05 5.10
CA MET A 50 7.96 1.34 4.94
C MET A 50 8.81 2.49 5.48
N PRO A 51 8.56 3.74 5.09
CA PRO A 51 9.23 4.88 5.70
C PRO A 51 8.88 5.06 7.18
N ALA A 52 9.86 5.52 7.97
CA ALA A 52 9.67 5.93 9.35
C ALA A 52 9.02 7.33 9.38
N TYR A 53 7.70 7.41 9.40
CA TYR A 53 6.99 8.69 9.40
C TYR A 53 6.85 9.28 10.82
N GLY A 54 7.04 10.60 10.94
CA GLY A 54 6.71 11.34 12.16
C GLY A 54 7.32 10.75 13.44
N GLU A 55 6.46 10.31 14.36
CA GLU A 55 6.84 9.72 15.66
C GLU A 55 7.11 8.21 15.60
N LEU A 56 7.03 7.56 14.43
CA LEU A 56 7.49 6.18 14.23
C LEU A 56 9.01 6.12 14.26
N ARG A 57 9.56 6.41 15.43
CA ARG A 57 10.93 6.10 15.79
C ARG A 57 10.89 4.80 16.56
N THR A 58 11.68 3.81 16.13
CA THR A 58 12.14 2.81 17.09
C THR A 58 12.95 3.56 18.15
N PRO A 59 12.60 3.47 19.46
CA PRO A 59 13.38 4.13 20.49
C PRO A 59 14.86 3.70 20.40
N PRO A 60 15.82 4.60 20.67
CA PRO A 60 17.23 4.25 20.65
C PRO A 60 17.51 3.03 21.54
N GLY A 61 17.98 1.93 20.93
CA GLY A 61 18.27 0.66 21.62
C GLY A 61 17.20 -0.43 21.50
N GLU A 62 15.99 -0.10 21.03
CA GLU A 62 14.90 -1.07 20.82
C GLU A 62 14.86 -1.61 19.38
N GLY A 63 15.40 -0.85 18.42
CA GLY A 63 15.53 -1.28 17.03
C GLY A 63 16.91 -1.84 16.69
N ARG A 64 16.95 -2.84 15.80
CA ARG A 64 18.22 -3.37 15.28
C ARG A 64 18.57 -2.71 13.95
N LEU A 65 19.68 -1.96 13.92
CA LEU A 65 20.22 -1.40 12.69
C LEU A 65 20.60 -2.53 11.72
N LEU A 66 20.01 -2.52 10.53
CA LEU A 66 20.32 -3.49 9.48
C LEU A 66 21.32 -2.90 8.49
N VAL A 67 21.06 -1.68 8.03
CA VAL A 67 21.87 -1.01 7.02
C VAL A 67 21.99 0.47 7.35
N ARG A 68 23.18 1.03 7.12
CA ARG A 68 23.44 2.47 7.17
C ARG A 68 24.18 2.90 5.91
N HIS A 69 23.64 3.90 5.22
CA HIS A 69 24.29 4.55 4.09
C HIS A 69 24.65 5.99 4.44
N ALA A 70 25.91 6.35 4.16
CA ALA A 70 26.32 7.75 4.17
C ALA A 70 25.66 8.50 3.01
N ALA A 71 25.55 9.83 3.15
CA ALA A 71 25.04 10.67 2.06
C ALA A 71 25.91 10.50 0.81
N ALA A 72 25.25 10.20 -0.30
CA ALA A 72 25.87 10.03 -1.60
C ALA A 72 24.88 10.46 -2.67
N HIS A 73 25.21 11.50 -3.43
CA HIS A 73 24.29 12.12 -4.38
C HIS A 73 23.61 11.07 -5.30
N PRO A 74 22.27 11.12 -5.48
CA PRO A 74 21.35 12.17 -5.02
C PRO A 74 20.74 11.90 -3.62
N TRP A 75 21.19 10.86 -2.92
CA TRP A 75 20.57 10.40 -1.68
C TRP A 75 21.16 11.10 -0.45
N PRO A 76 20.32 11.55 0.49
CA PRO A 76 20.78 11.97 1.82
C PRO A 76 21.32 10.75 2.58
N ALA A 77 21.81 10.96 3.81
CA ALA A 77 22.09 9.83 4.69
C ALA A 77 20.77 9.16 5.10
N TRP A 78 20.75 7.83 5.10
CA TRP A 78 19.59 7.04 5.48
C TRP A 78 20.00 5.69 6.07
N GLN A 79 19.09 5.07 6.79
CA GLN A 79 19.30 3.76 7.38
C GLN A 79 18.02 2.93 7.36
N VAL A 80 18.16 1.62 7.52
CA VAL A 80 17.03 0.70 7.71
C VAL A 80 17.16 0.06 9.07
N VAL A 81 16.10 0.19 9.87
CA VAL A 81 16.02 -0.32 11.24
C VAL A 81 14.92 -1.39 11.29
N ASP A 82 15.25 -2.55 11.84
CA ASP A 82 14.27 -3.57 12.22
C ASP A 82 13.55 -3.10 13.49
N ALA A 83 12.22 -3.01 13.45
CA ALA A 83 11.39 -2.48 14.54
C ALA A 83 11.35 -3.39 15.78
N GLY A 84 11.94 -4.59 15.71
CA GLY A 84 12.19 -5.46 16.85
C GLY A 84 11.31 -6.70 16.89
N ASP A 85 11.65 -7.61 17.80
CA ASP A 85 11.04 -8.95 17.88
C ASP A 85 9.57 -8.92 18.27
N ALA A 86 9.12 -7.95 19.07
CA ALA A 86 7.72 -7.82 19.49
C ALA A 86 6.77 -7.68 18.29
N VAL A 87 7.14 -6.89 17.28
CA VAL A 87 6.35 -6.73 16.05
C VAL A 87 6.26 -8.05 15.29
N ARG A 88 7.38 -8.79 15.23
CA ARG A 88 7.43 -10.10 14.58
C ARG A 88 6.61 -11.15 15.31
N GLU A 89 6.61 -11.15 16.64
CA GLU A 89 5.80 -12.06 17.47
C GLU A 89 4.30 -11.77 17.33
N GLU A 90 3.91 -10.48 17.26
CA GLU A 90 2.51 -10.09 17.14
C GLU A 90 1.92 -10.33 15.74
N HIS A 91 2.69 -10.02 14.69
CA HIS A 91 2.20 -10.02 13.32
C HIS A 91 2.74 -11.16 12.44
N GLY A 92 3.81 -11.84 12.85
CA GLY A 92 4.44 -12.92 12.09
C GLY A 92 5.43 -12.45 11.02
N PHE A 93 5.62 -11.14 10.83
CA PHE A 93 6.58 -10.58 9.86
C PHE A 93 7.51 -9.55 10.54
N SER A 94 8.71 -9.35 9.99
CA SER A 94 9.59 -8.26 10.46
C SER A 94 9.19 -6.93 9.83
N LEU A 95 8.98 -5.90 10.65
CA LEU A 95 8.80 -4.53 10.18
C LEU A 95 10.15 -3.82 10.07
N LEU A 96 10.46 -3.37 8.88
CA LEU A 96 11.64 -2.59 8.55
C LEU A 96 11.23 -1.13 8.32
N LEU A 97 11.87 -0.22 9.04
CA LEU A 97 11.65 1.20 8.95
C LEU A 97 12.81 1.86 8.19
N LEU A 98 12.49 2.49 7.06
CA LEU A 98 13.41 3.37 6.36
C LEU A 98 13.48 4.71 7.08
N ASP A 99 14.56 4.90 7.81
CA ASP A 99 14.81 6.11 8.59
C ASP A 99 15.68 7.08 7.80
N CYS A 100 15.06 8.20 7.45
CA CYS A 100 15.68 9.38 6.86
C CYS A 100 14.93 10.60 7.41
N PRO A 101 15.39 11.17 8.55
CA PRO A 101 14.68 12.23 9.26
C PRO A 101 14.32 13.42 8.37
N GLU A 102 15.26 13.83 7.52
CA GLU A 102 15.10 14.94 6.56
C GLU A 102 13.90 14.75 5.62
N ARG A 103 13.53 13.50 5.32
CA ARG A 103 12.44 13.18 4.38
C ARG A 103 11.14 12.73 5.04
N TYR A 104 11.18 12.15 6.23
CA TYR A 104 9.99 11.49 6.79
C TYR A 104 9.53 12.02 8.16
N TYR A 105 10.36 12.79 8.87
CA TYR A 105 10.00 13.35 10.18
C TYR A 105 9.42 14.76 10.06
N ARG A 106 8.17 14.83 9.62
CA ARG A 106 7.43 16.07 9.44
C ARG A 106 5.92 15.88 9.63
N PRO A 107 5.17 16.96 9.89
CA PRO A 107 3.72 16.92 9.99
C PRO A 107 3.04 16.51 8.68
N GLY A 108 1.76 16.18 8.79
CA GLY A 108 0.93 15.73 7.68
C GLY A 108 0.84 14.21 7.60
N ASN A 109 0.49 13.70 6.43
CA ASN A 109 0.40 12.27 6.14
C ASN A 109 1.52 11.84 5.17
N PRO A 110 1.60 10.56 4.78
CA PRO A 110 2.60 10.08 3.84
C PRO A 110 2.73 10.88 2.54
N TYR A 111 1.64 11.48 2.05
CA TYR A 111 1.57 12.15 0.75
C TYR A 111 1.37 13.67 0.86
N LEU A 112 0.60 14.12 1.86
CA LEU A 112 0.14 15.49 2.02
C LEU A 112 0.76 16.17 3.25
N ASP A 113 1.09 17.46 3.12
CA ASP A 113 1.48 18.35 4.20
C ASP A 113 0.31 18.65 5.16
N GLU A 114 0.57 19.42 6.22
CA GLU A 114 -0.44 19.84 7.20
C GLU A 114 -1.57 20.72 6.61
N HIS A 115 -1.37 21.23 5.39
CA HIS A 115 -2.35 22.03 4.65
C HIS A 115 -3.08 21.21 3.57
N GLY A 116 -2.85 19.89 3.51
CA GLY A 116 -3.50 19.00 2.56
C GLY A 116 -2.96 19.08 1.13
N ARG A 117 -1.78 19.66 0.91
CA ARG A 117 -1.10 19.70 -0.40
C ARG A 117 -0.04 18.63 -0.47
N ASP A 118 0.25 18.11 -1.66
CA ASP A 118 1.35 17.16 -1.83
C ASP A 118 2.66 17.73 -1.27
N HIS A 119 3.42 16.90 -0.54
CA HIS A 119 4.78 17.27 -0.17
C HIS A 119 5.60 17.51 -1.44
N ALA A 120 6.25 18.67 -1.51
CA ALA A 120 6.98 19.11 -2.72
C ALA A 120 8.09 18.12 -3.16
N ASP A 121 8.63 17.35 -2.24
CA ASP A 121 9.69 16.36 -2.47
C ASP A 121 9.17 14.91 -2.50
N ASN A 122 7.87 14.69 -2.73
CA ASN A 122 7.28 13.35 -2.84
C ASN A 122 8.03 12.46 -3.83
N ALA A 123 8.48 12.99 -4.96
CA ALA A 123 9.28 12.26 -5.92
C ALA A 123 10.54 11.69 -5.25
N GLN A 124 11.33 12.53 -4.58
CA GLN A 124 12.58 12.14 -3.92
C GLN A 124 12.34 11.20 -2.74
N ARG A 125 11.28 11.42 -1.94
CA ARG A 125 10.91 10.55 -0.81
C ARG A 125 10.60 9.13 -1.25
N PHE A 126 9.84 8.98 -2.32
CA PHE A 126 9.40 7.67 -2.76
C PHE A 126 10.41 6.99 -3.70
N ALA A 127 11.23 7.77 -4.41
CA ALA A 127 12.44 7.26 -5.05
C ALA A 127 13.43 6.71 -4.01
N LEU A 128 13.59 7.37 -2.85
CA LEU A 128 14.42 6.86 -1.76
C LEU A 128 13.87 5.55 -1.18
N LEU A 129 12.54 5.41 -1.03
CA LEU A 129 11.92 4.15 -0.61
C LEU A 129 12.23 3.00 -1.58
N ALA A 130 12.02 3.24 -2.88
CA ALA A 130 12.35 2.28 -3.93
C ALA A 130 13.85 1.93 -3.96
N HIS A 131 14.72 2.93 -3.80
CA HIS A 131 16.18 2.75 -3.77
C HIS A 131 16.62 1.92 -2.58
N ALA A 132 16.12 2.22 -1.37
CA ALA A 132 16.42 1.48 -0.16
C ALA A 132 15.93 0.03 -0.26
N ALA A 133 14.71 -0.21 -0.75
CA ALA A 133 14.20 -1.56 -0.98
C ALA A 133 15.07 -2.36 -1.96
N ALA A 134 15.49 -1.75 -3.06
CA ALA A 134 16.36 -2.41 -4.03
C ALA A 134 17.75 -2.71 -3.44
N SER A 135 18.29 -1.81 -2.60
CA SER A 135 19.54 -2.04 -1.88
C SER A 135 19.46 -3.22 -0.89
N LEU A 136 18.34 -3.37 -0.15
CA LEU A 136 18.12 -4.46 0.79
C LEU A 136 18.05 -5.81 0.08
N SER A 137 17.67 -5.81 -1.20
CA SER A 137 17.67 -7.01 -2.03
C SER A 137 19.09 -7.49 -2.36
N GLY A 138 20.07 -6.57 -2.33
CA GLY A 138 21.47 -6.83 -2.69
C GLY A 138 22.47 -6.83 -1.52
N ILE A 139 22.02 -6.72 -0.26
CA ILE A 139 22.92 -6.75 0.91
C ILE A 139 22.67 -8.04 1.68
N PRO A 140 23.68 -8.90 1.91
CA PRO A 140 23.57 -10.00 2.86
C PRO A 140 23.26 -9.44 4.25
N GLN A 141 22.02 -9.57 4.70
CA GLN A 141 21.62 -9.10 6.03
C GLN A 141 22.02 -10.15 7.08
N GLY A 142 22.98 -9.78 7.94
CA GLY A 142 23.37 -10.55 9.12
C GLY A 142 24.15 -11.85 8.85
N PRO A 143 24.53 -12.60 9.91
CA PRO A 143 25.38 -13.79 9.81
C PRO A 143 24.77 -14.98 9.03
N GLN A 144 23.52 -14.89 8.59
CA GLN A 144 22.81 -15.94 7.83
C GLN A 144 22.32 -15.50 6.43
N GLY A 145 22.60 -14.27 5.99
CA GLY A 145 22.37 -13.81 4.60
C GLY A 145 20.92 -13.89 4.11
N TRP A 146 20.04 -13.03 4.62
CA TRP A 146 18.68 -12.93 4.07
C TRP A 146 18.67 -12.17 2.73
N HIS A 147 18.19 -12.82 1.67
CA HIS A 147 18.01 -12.23 0.34
C HIS A 147 16.58 -12.50 -0.16
N PRO A 148 15.79 -11.47 -0.52
CA PRO A 148 14.44 -11.69 -1.00
C PRO A 148 14.47 -12.49 -2.31
N GLN A 149 13.53 -13.41 -2.46
CA GLN A 149 13.23 -14.07 -3.73
C GLN A 149 12.15 -13.29 -4.49
N VAL A 150 11.27 -12.63 -3.74
CA VAL A 150 10.20 -11.78 -4.27
C VAL A 150 10.28 -10.42 -3.60
N VAL A 151 10.21 -9.37 -4.40
CA VAL A 151 10.02 -7.99 -3.95
C VAL A 151 8.66 -7.52 -4.45
N HIS A 152 7.81 -7.08 -3.54
CA HIS A 152 6.43 -6.71 -3.82
C HIS A 152 6.22 -5.22 -3.55
N GLY A 153 6.16 -4.41 -4.60
CA GLY A 153 5.88 -2.97 -4.52
C GLY A 153 4.39 -2.67 -4.62
N ASN A 154 3.91 -1.72 -3.81
CA ASN A 154 2.50 -1.33 -3.77
C ASN A 154 2.31 0.13 -4.19
N ASP A 155 1.50 0.33 -5.23
CA ASP A 155 1.14 1.62 -5.84
C ASP A 155 2.31 2.49 -6.32
N TRP A 156 1.99 3.67 -6.87
CA TRP A 156 2.95 4.62 -7.41
C TRP A 156 4.13 4.97 -6.47
N PRO A 157 4.02 4.99 -5.12
CA PRO A 157 5.16 5.26 -4.26
C PRO A 157 6.27 4.22 -4.37
N CYS A 158 5.93 3.01 -4.79
CA CYS A 158 6.89 1.93 -5.06
C CYS A 158 7.17 1.77 -6.56
N GLY A 159 6.72 2.69 -7.41
CA GLY A 159 6.72 2.54 -8.86
C GLY A 159 8.11 2.43 -9.50
N LEU A 160 9.12 3.09 -8.95
CA LEU A 160 10.50 2.99 -9.45
C LEU A 160 11.22 1.70 -9.01
N LEU A 161 10.68 0.99 -8.01
CA LEU A 161 11.32 -0.17 -7.39
C LEU A 161 11.68 -1.26 -8.41
N PRO A 162 10.76 -1.73 -9.28
CA PRO A 162 11.08 -2.84 -10.17
C PRO A 162 12.27 -2.55 -11.09
N GLY A 163 12.37 -1.33 -11.61
CA GLY A 163 13.48 -0.95 -12.47
C GLY A 163 14.80 -0.73 -11.71
N TYR A 164 14.76 -0.30 -10.44
CA TYR A 164 15.98 -0.21 -9.62
C TYR A 164 16.56 -1.58 -9.26
N LEU A 165 15.75 -2.63 -9.17
CA LEU A 165 16.24 -3.99 -8.90
C LEU A 165 17.24 -4.46 -9.96
N ASP A 166 17.02 -4.13 -11.23
CA ASP A 166 17.96 -4.43 -12.32
C ASP A 166 19.29 -3.69 -12.15
N HIS A 167 19.24 -2.41 -11.79
CA HIS A 167 20.44 -1.60 -11.57
C HIS A 167 21.28 -2.18 -10.43
N TYR A 168 20.64 -2.54 -9.32
CA TYR A 168 21.30 -3.11 -8.15
C TYR A 168 21.87 -4.51 -8.39
N ALA A 169 21.12 -5.40 -9.07
CA ALA A 169 21.61 -6.73 -9.41
C ALA A 169 22.89 -6.67 -10.27
N ARG A 170 22.94 -5.76 -11.24
CA ARG A 170 24.14 -5.53 -12.07
C ARG A 170 25.31 -4.98 -11.27
N GLY A 171 25.06 -4.07 -10.33
CA GLY A 171 26.11 -3.46 -9.51
C GLY A 171 26.71 -4.40 -8.45
N THR A 172 25.92 -5.33 -7.92
CA THR A 172 26.34 -6.25 -6.84
C THR A 172 26.75 -7.64 -7.34
N GLY A 173 26.31 -8.05 -8.54
CA GLY A 173 26.49 -9.41 -9.05
C GLY A 173 25.56 -10.45 -8.39
N LEU A 174 24.67 -10.03 -7.50
CA LEU A 174 23.68 -10.90 -6.86
C LEU A 174 22.47 -11.13 -7.79
N PRO A 175 21.78 -12.28 -7.65
CA PRO A 175 20.56 -12.54 -8.41
C PRO A 175 19.50 -11.46 -8.17
N ARG A 176 18.88 -10.97 -9.24
CA ARG A 176 17.73 -10.09 -9.13
C ARG A 176 16.52 -10.87 -8.57
N PRO A 177 15.84 -10.39 -7.52
CA PRO A 177 14.58 -11.00 -7.08
C PRO A 177 13.48 -10.79 -8.12
N ALA A 178 12.50 -11.70 -8.14
CA ALA A 178 11.28 -11.49 -8.92
C ALA A 178 10.52 -10.28 -8.36
N SER A 179 9.97 -9.44 -9.24
CA SER A 179 9.23 -8.25 -8.85
C SER A 179 7.74 -8.39 -9.11
N LEU A 180 6.95 -8.13 -8.07
CA LEU A 180 5.50 -8.02 -8.14
C LEU A 180 5.11 -6.57 -7.87
N PHE A 181 4.23 -6.01 -8.70
CA PHE A 181 3.73 -4.65 -8.51
C PHE A 181 2.20 -4.65 -8.45
N THR A 182 1.63 -4.18 -7.34
CA THR A 182 0.18 -4.11 -7.14
C THR A 182 -0.35 -2.70 -7.33
N VAL A 183 -1.38 -2.58 -8.17
CA VAL A 183 -2.18 -1.37 -8.33
C VAL A 183 -3.40 -1.44 -7.41
N HIS A 184 -3.43 -0.60 -6.39
CA HIS A 184 -4.60 -0.42 -5.52
C HIS A 184 -5.47 0.73 -6.01
N ASN A 185 -4.87 1.77 -6.61
CA ASN A 185 -5.63 2.84 -7.26
C ASN A 185 -4.85 3.51 -8.41
N LEU A 186 -5.22 3.16 -9.64
CA LEU A 186 -4.59 3.67 -10.87
C LEU A 186 -4.77 5.17 -11.10
N ALA A 187 -5.76 5.81 -10.46
CA ALA A 187 -5.97 7.25 -10.58
C ALA A 187 -4.78 8.06 -10.01
N PHE A 188 -4.02 7.49 -9.08
CA PHE A 188 -2.82 8.12 -8.52
C PHE A 188 -1.57 7.56 -9.21
N GLN A 189 -1.00 8.36 -10.11
CA GLN A 189 0.08 7.90 -11.00
C GLN A 189 1.50 8.33 -10.58
N GLY A 190 1.62 9.23 -9.59
CA GLY A 190 2.90 9.83 -9.20
C GLY A 190 3.55 10.54 -10.38
N LEU A 191 2.88 11.59 -10.88
CA LEU A 191 3.34 12.39 -12.02
C LEU A 191 4.24 13.52 -11.53
N PHE A 192 5.46 13.56 -12.05
CA PHE A 192 6.49 14.53 -11.67
C PHE A 192 7.16 15.16 -12.90
N PRO A 193 7.78 16.34 -12.78
CA PRO A 193 8.60 16.90 -13.86
C PRO A 193 9.73 15.95 -14.26
N LEU A 194 9.99 15.79 -15.56
CA LEU A 194 11.05 14.91 -16.08
C LEU A 194 12.45 15.38 -15.63
N GLU A 195 12.60 16.67 -15.37
CA GLU A 195 13.82 17.32 -14.93
C GLU A 195 14.32 16.79 -13.57
N LEU A 196 13.43 16.19 -12.77
CA LEU A 196 13.81 15.56 -11.50
C LEU A 196 14.58 14.25 -11.70
N ALA A 197 14.60 13.65 -12.90
CA ALA A 197 15.19 12.34 -13.12
C ALA A 197 16.62 12.15 -12.55
N PRO A 198 17.55 13.12 -12.66
CA PRO A 198 18.88 13.01 -12.05
C PRO A 198 18.85 12.96 -10.51
N GLU A 199 17.96 13.74 -9.87
CA GLU A 199 17.76 13.74 -8.41
C GLU A 199 17.10 12.45 -7.89
N LEU A 200 16.48 11.70 -8.80
CA LEU A 200 15.85 10.43 -8.52
C LEU A 200 16.73 9.26 -8.98
N ALA A 201 17.92 9.49 -9.53
CA ALA A 201 18.72 8.44 -10.18
C ALA A 201 17.91 7.60 -11.21
N VAL A 202 16.95 8.24 -11.90
CA VAL A 202 16.18 7.60 -12.98
C VAL A 202 17.04 7.64 -14.25
N PRO A 203 17.31 6.48 -14.89
CA PRO A 203 18.11 6.43 -16.10
C PRO A 203 17.49 7.24 -17.25
N GLN A 204 18.32 7.92 -18.04
CA GLN A 204 17.86 8.67 -19.23
C GLN A 204 17.06 7.78 -20.21
N ALA A 205 17.42 6.50 -20.31
CA ALA A 205 16.71 5.53 -21.15
C ALA A 205 15.24 5.30 -20.72
N TRP A 206 14.83 5.72 -19.53
CA TRP A 206 13.44 5.63 -19.07
C TRP A 206 12.63 6.88 -19.44
N LEU A 207 13.27 7.99 -19.82
CA LEU A 207 12.63 9.28 -20.11
C LEU A 207 12.07 9.35 -21.55
N GLN A 208 11.40 8.27 -21.96
CA GLN A 208 10.78 8.13 -23.28
C GLN A 208 9.44 7.40 -23.13
N PRO A 209 8.52 7.51 -24.12
CA PRO A 209 7.18 6.93 -24.01
C PRO A 209 7.14 5.42 -23.76
N GLN A 210 8.16 4.68 -24.20
CA GLN A 210 8.29 3.23 -23.96
C GLN A 210 8.87 2.90 -22.57
N GLY A 211 9.30 3.90 -21.82
CA GLY A 211 9.80 3.81 -20.45
C GLY A 211 8.78 4.36 -19.44
N ALA A 212 9.23 5.29 -18.60
CA ALA A 212 8.48 5.91 -17.51
C ALA A 212 7.91 7.29 -17.85
N GLU A 213 8.27 7.89 -19.00
CA GLU A 213 7.68 9.17 -19.44
C GLU A 213 6.20 8.98 -19.80
N PHE A 214 5.38 9.98 -19.47
CA PHE A 214 3.94 10.00 -19.64
C PHE A 214 3.46 11.44 -19.88
N TRP A 215 3.22 11.79 -21.15
CA TRP A 215 2.76 13.11 -21.61
C TRP A 215 3.61 14.29 -21.11
N GLY A 216 4.93 14.15 -21.21
CA GLY A 216 5.89 15.15 -20.78
C GLY A 216 6.23 15.10 -19.28
N GLN A 217 5.69 14.13 -18.54
CA GLN A 217 5.96 13.93 -17.11
C GLN A 217 6.61 12.57 -16.85
N LEU A 218 7.29 12.44 -15.72
CA LEU A 218 7.73 11.15 -15.19
C LEU A 218 6.57 10.52 -14.41
N SER A 219 6.13 9.33 -14.78
CA SER A 219 5.10 8.58 -14.05
C SER A 219 5.72 7.39 -13.31
N PHE A 220 5.68 7.42 -11.98
CA PHE A 220 6.16 6.30 -11.16
C PHE A 220 5.27 5.07 -11.36
N MET A 221 3.95 5.24 -11.46
CA MET A 221 3.02 4.16 -11.76
C MET A 221 3.38 3.49 -13.08
N LYS A 222 3.62 4.26 -14.14
CA LYS A 222 4.04 3.72 -15.45
C LYS A 222 5.34 2.94 -15.36
N ALA A 223 6.33 3.44 -14.61
CA ALA A 223 7.57 2.70 -14.36
C ALA A 223 7.30 1.35 -13.70
N GLY A 224 6.45 1.29 -12.68
CA GLY A 224 6.09 0.06 -11.97
C GLY A 224 5.45 -0.96 -12.92
N LEU A 225 4.46 -0.50 -13.70
CA LEU A 225 3.80 -1.32 -14.72
C LEU A 225 4.75 -1.80 -15.81
N ARG A 226 5.73 -0.97 -16.20
CA ARG A 226 6.66 -1.27 -17.29
C ARG A 226 7.72 -2.28 -16.86
N TYR A 227 8.30 -2.14 -15.68
CA TYR A 227 9.51 -2.86 -15.29
C TYR A 227 9.27 -4.03 -14.33
N ALA A 228 8.08 -4.20 -13.77
CA ALA A 228 7.77 -5.38 -12.94
C ALA A 228 7.73 -6.68 -13.76
N ASP A 229 8.00 -7.82 -13.13
CA ASP A 229 7.83 -9.14 -13.74
C ASP A 229 6.34 -9.51 -13.82
N LEU A 230 5.62 -9.34 -12.70
CA LEU A 230 4.19 -9.56 -12.60
C LEU A 230 3.46 -8.33 -12.06
N LEU A 231 2.21 -8.19 -12.49
CA LEU A 231 1.32 -7.14 -12.05
C LEU A 231 0.11 -7.74 -11.35
N THR A 232 -0.33 -7.12 -10.27
CA THR A 232 -1.64 -7.42 -9.68
C THR A 232 -2.49 -6.18 -9.51
N ALA A 233 -3.81 -6.40 -9.48
CA ALA A 233 -4.79 -5.39 -9.10
C ALA A 233 -5.72 -5.97 -8.04
N VAL A 234 -6.38 -5.11 -7.27
CA VAL A 234 -7.15 -5.49 -6.06
C VAL A 234 -8.50 -6.18 -6.32
N SER A 235 -8.83 -6.49 -7.58
CA SER A 235 -9.90 -7.43 -7.92
C SER A 235 -9.79 -7.93 -9.37
N PRO A 236 -10.36 -9.12 -9.69
CA PRO A 236 -10.46 -9.62 -11.07
C PRO A 236 -11.14 -8.65 -12.04
N THR A 237 -12.21 -7.99 -11.58
CA THR A 237 -12.95 -7.02 -12.39
C THR A 237 -12.13 -5.77 -12.63
N TYR A 238 -11.54 -5.21 -11.58
CA TYR A 238 -10.69 -4.03 -11.69
C TYR A 238 -9.50 -4.26 -12.63
N ALA A 239 -8.85 -5.43 -12.55
CA ALA A 239 -7.76 -5.80 -13.45
C ALA A 239 -8.17 -5.78 -14.94
N ARG A 240 -9.43 -6.10 -15.27
CA ARG A 240 -9.96 -6.02 -16.64
C ARG A 240 -10.32 -4.59 -17.01
N GLU A 241 -10.97 -3.86 -16.10
CA GLU A 241 -11.43 -2.49 -16.31
C GLU A 241 -10.29 -1.53 -16.63
N ILE A 242 -9.17 -1.62 -15.90
CA ILE A 242 -8.02 -0.71 -16.11
C ILE A 242 -7.28 -0.91 -17.45
N GLN A 243 -7.60 -1.97 -18.19
CA GLN A 243 -7.08 -2.19 -19.54
C GLN A 243 -7.86 -1.43 -20.61
N HIS A 244 -8.89 -0.66 -20.23
CA HIS A 244 -9.79 0.04 -21.14
C HIS A 244 -10.02 1.47 -20.65
N GLU A 245 -10.37 2.37 -21.57
CA GLU A 245 -10.86 3.70 -21.21
C GLU A 245 -12.26 3.62 -20.60
N PRO A 246 -12.63 4.56 -19.71
CA PRO A 246 -11.77 5.63 -19.15
C PRO A 246 -10.94 5.17 -17.93
N LEU A 247 -11.14 3.94 -17.45
CA LEU A 247 -10.61 3.47 -16.16
C LEU A 247 -9.11 3.15 -16.17
N GLY A 248 -8.47 3.11 -17.35
CA GLY A 248 -7.04 2.96 -17.51
C GLY A 248 -6.22 4.24 -17.32
N PHE A 249 -6.86 5.42 -17.23
CA PHE A 249 -6.20 6.71 -16.98
C PHE A 249 -4.99 7.00 -17.91
N GLY A 250 -5.08 6.63 -19.19
CA GLY A 250 -3.98 6.77 -20.17
C GLY A 250 -2.96 5.64 -20.15
N LEU A 251 -3.05 4.69 -19.21
CA LEU A 251 -2.18 3.51 -19.12
C LEU A 251 -2.85 2.24 -19.66
N GLN A 252 -4.08 2.33 -20.20
CA GLN A 252 -4.85 1.21 -20.72
C GLN A 252 -4.08 0.36 -21.74
N GLU A 253 -3.37 1.00 -22.67
CA GLU A 253 -2.62 0.29 -23.72
C GLU A 253 -1.45 -0.50 -23.14
N LEU A 254 -0.72 0.09 -22.17
CA LEU A 254 0.37 -0.59 -21.47
C LEU A 254 -0.16 -1.78 -20.67
N LEU A 255 -1.28 -1.62 -19.98
CA LEU A 255 -1.91 -2.68 -19.19
C LEU A 255 -2.46 -3.80 -20.07
N ALA A 256 -3.11 -3.46 -21.19
CA ALA A 256 -3.59 -4.43 -22.18
C ALA A 256 -2.44 -5.21 -22.82
N ALA A 257 -1.34 -4.55 -23.19
CA ALA A 257 -0.13 -5.20 -23.68
C ALA A 257 0.49 -6.16 -22.65
N ARG A 258 0.22 -5.93 -21.35
CA ARG A 258 0.68 -6.75 -20.23
C ARG A 258 -0.40 -7.65 -19.62
N ALA A 259 -1.54 -7.85 -20.30
CA ALA A 259 -2.65 -8.66 -19.80
C ALA A 259 -2.22 -10.08 -19.37
N GLY A 260 -1.26 -10.67 -20.10
CA GLY A 260 -0.69 -11.99 -19.77
C GLY A 260 -0.01 -12.06 -18.40
N SER A 261 0.52 -10.94 -17.91
CA SER A 261 1.21 -10.80 -16.62
C SER A 261 0.40 -10.07 -15.54
N LEU A 262 -0.81 -9.63 -15.85
CA LEU A 262 -1.71 -8.93 -14.93
C LEU A 262 -2.73 -9.89 -14.31
N ARG A 263 -2.86 -9.88 -12.99
CA ARG A 263 -3.83 -10.71 -12.25
C ARG A 263 -4.64 -9.87 -11.26
N GLY A 264 -5.95 -10.03 -11.27
CA GLY A 264 -6.79 -9.43 -10.24
C GLY A 264 -6.97 -10.38 -9.06
N ILE A 265 -6.62 -9.93 -7.86
CA ILE A 265 -6.77 -10.69 -6.61
C ILE A 265 -7.64 -9.86 -5.69
N LEU A 266 -8.81 -10.38 -5.33
CA LEU A 266 -9.74 -9.66 -4.47
C LEU A 266 -9.16 -9.52 -3.06
N ASN A 267 -9.13 -8.30 -2.54
CA ASN A 267 -8.71 -8.07 -1.17
C ASN A 267 -9.61 -8.79 -0.17
N GLY A 268 -8.98 -9.37 0.86
CA GLY A 268 -9.69 -9.91 2.02
C GLY A 268 -10.04 -8.84 3.06
N ILE A 269 -10.61 -9.30 4.17
CA ILE A 269 -10.78 -8.52 5.41
C ILE A 269 -10.04 -9.23 6.54
N ASP A 270 -9.64 -8.51 7.58
CA ASP A 270 -9.11 -9.10 8.81
C ASP A 270 -10.27 -9.46 9.75
N PRO A 271 -10.61 -10.75 9.95
CA PRO A 271 -11.70 -11.16 10.82
C PRO A 271 -11.36 -11.06 12.32
N ALA A 272 -10.12 -10.80 12.71
CA ALA A 272 -9.80 -10.45 14.10
C ALA A 272 -10.23 -9.01 14.42
N VAL A 273 -10.21 -8.14 13.42
CA VAL A 273 -10.64 -6.73 13.54
C VAL A 273 -12.14 -6.58 13.23
N TRP A 274 -12.59 -7.12 12.11
CA TRP A 274 -13.96 -6.95 11.60
C TRP A 274 -14.81 -8.18 11.90
N ASN A 275 -15.23 -8.34 13.16
CA ASN A 275 -16.08 -9.45 13.58
C ASN A 275 -17.15 -9.01 14.58
N PRO A 276 -18.44 -9.00 14.19
CA PRO A 276 -19.52 -8.55 15.07
C PRO A 276 -19.71 -9.43 16.31
N ALA A 277 -19.18 -10.65 16.33
CA ALA A 277 -19.28 -11.52 17.51
C ALA A 277 -18.32 -11.08 18.63
N THR A 278 -17.25 -10.37 18.29
CA THR A 278 -16.19 -9.96 19.23
C THR A 278 -15.97 -8.45 19.29
N ASP A 279 -16.53 -7.69 18.35
CA ASP A 279 -16.37 -6.24 18.26
C ASP A 279 -16.90 -5.55 19.53
N ALA A 280 -16.03 -4.81 20.21
CA ALA A 280 -16.35 -4.06 21.43
C ALA A 280 -16.94 -2.67 21.14
N LEU A 281 -16.86 -2.19 19.90
CA LEU A 281 -17.30 -0.85 19.48
C LEU A 281 -18.80 -0.81 19.14
N ILE A 282 -19.42 -1.96 18.87
CA ILE A 282 -20.85 -2.08 18.61
C ILE A 282 -21.63 -2.29 19.91
N ALA A 283 -22.85 -1.77 19.96
CA ALA A 283 -23.68 -1.78 21.16
C ALA A 283 -24.10 -3.19 21.61
N ARG A 284 -24.25 -4.10 20.65
CA ARG A 284 -24.54 -5.52 20.91
C ARG A 284 -23.76 -6.39 19.94
N ARG A 285 -22.89 -7.25 20.48
CA ARG A 285 -22.23 -8.31 19.73
C ARG A 285 -23.25 -9.31 19.20
N TYR A 286 -22.99 -9.83 18.01
CA TYR A 286 -23.86 -10.81 17.36
C TYR A 286 -23.09 -11.70 16.38
N ASP A 287 -23.66 -12.86 16.13
CA ASP A 287 -23.23 -13.86 15.15
C ASP A 287 -24.40 -14.21 14.21
N LEU A 288 -24.28 -15.31 13.47
CA LEU A 288 -25.33 -15.75 12.54
C LEU A 288 -26.61 -16.16 13.28
N ASP A 289 -26.50 -16.70 14.49
CA ASP A 289 -27.65 -17.17 15.28
C ASP A 289 -28.38 -16.01 15.97
N THR A 290 -27.68 -14.91 16.23
CA THR A 290 -28.23 -13.73 16.94
C THR A 290 -28.35 -12.49 16.05
N LEU A 291 -28.29 -12.68 14.72
CA LEU A 291 -28.20 -11.61 13.72
C LEU A 291 -29.30 -10.56 13.84
N ASP A 292 -30.57 -10.96 13.87
CA ASP A 292 -31.70 -10.03 13.86
C ASP A 292 -31.72 -9.17 15.13
N ALA A 293 -31.58 -9.80 16.29
CA ALA A 293 -31.56 -9.13 17.58
C ALA A 293 -30.32 -8.23 17.75
N GLY A 294 -29.18 -8.65 17.20
CA GLY A 294 -27.94 -7.89 17.13
C GLY A 294 -28.05 -6.64 16.27
N LYS A 295 -28.48 -6.79 15.01
CA LYS A 295 -28.64 -5.67 14.07
C LYS A 295 -29.69 -4.68 14.54
N ALA A 296 -30.82 -5.13 15.09
CA ALA A 296 -31.84 -4.24 15.64
C ALA A 296 -31.29 -3.36 16.78
N ALA A 297 -30.56 -3.97 17.73
CA ALA A 297 -29.96 -3.23 18.84
C ALA A 297 -28.88 -2.23 18.37
N ASN A 298 -28.02 -2.64 17.44
CA ASN A 298 -26.99 -1.77 16.88
C ASN A 298 -27.57 -0.62 16.04
N LYS A 299 -28.65 -0.88 15.29
CA LYS A 299 -29.37 0.16 14.54
C LYS A 299 -29.98 1.20 15.48
N ALA A 300 -30.69 0.78 16.53
CA ALA A 300 -31.26 1.68 17.53
C ALA A 300 -30.17 2.51 18.23
N ALA A 301 -29.04 1.89 18.58
CA ALA A 301 -27.90 2.59 19.15
C ALA A 301 -27.30 3.63 18.20
N LEU A 302 -27.17 3.31 16.91
CA LEU A 302 -26.69 4.25 15.90
C LEU A 302 -27.68 5.41 15.69
N GLN A 303 -28.98 5.13 15.60
CA GLN A 303 -30.03 6.15 15.51
C GLN A 303 -29.95 7.13 16.69
N ARG A 304 -29.89 6.62 17.93
CA ARG A 304 -29.68 7.46 19.13
C ARG A 304 -28.43 8.30 19.06
N ARG A 305 -27.30 7.70 18.67
CA ARG A 305 -26.01 8.41 18.57
C ARG A 305 -26.03 9.53 17.53
N MET A 306 -26.80 9.37 16.46
CA MET A 306 -26.92 10.34 15.37
C MET A 306 -28.09 11.31 15.55
N GLY A 307 -28.88 11.19 16.63
CA GLY A 307 -30.07 12.02 16.86
C GLY A 307 -31.24 11.71 15.93
N LEU A 308 -31.29 10.52 15.34
CA LEU A 308 -32.37 10.06 14.46
C LEU A 308 -33.48 9.39 15.28
N PRO A 309 -34.74 9.40 14.80
CA PRO A 309 -35.81 8.62 15.42
C PRO A 309 -35.46 7.12 15.49
N GLU A 310 -35.69 6.49 16.64
CA GLU A 310 -35.54 5.04 16.80
C GLU A 310 -36.71 4.31 16.11
N ALA A 311 -36.62 4.21 14.78
CA ALA A 311 -37.61 3.54 13.94
C ALA A 311 -37.08 2.18 13.46
N PRO A 312 -37.53 1.05 14.05
CA PRO A 312 -36.98 -0.27 13.75
C PRO A 312 -37.28 -0.73 12.33
N THR A 313 -38.38 -0.27 11.73
CA THR A 313 -38.83 -0.65 10.38
C THR A 313 -38.28 0.25 9.27
N SER A 314 -37.83 1.47 9.56
CA SER A 314 -37.27 2.39 8.55
C SER A 314 -35.96 1.89 7.97
N MET A 315 -35.66 2.14 6.70
CA MET A 315 -34.34 1.81 6.17
C MET A 315 -33.28 2.73 6.81
N LEU A 316 -32.08 2.22 7.09
CA LEU A 316 -30.97 3.06 7.53
C LEU A 316 -29.84 2.92 6.52
N LEU A 317 -29.55 4.01 5.80
CA LEU A 317 -28.47 4.09 4.83
C LEU A 317 -27.24 4.75 5.48
N GLY A 318 -26.08 4.11 5.36
CA GLY A 318 -24.81 4.63 5.86
C GLY A 318 -23.78 4.71 4.75
N MET A 319 -23.08 5.85 4.64
CA MET A 319 -21.98 6.05 3.71
C MET A 319 -20.70 6.33 4.49
N VAL A 320 -19.70 5.46 4.36
CA VAL A 320 -18.37 5.64 4.96
C VAL A 320 -17.35 5.76 3.83
N SER A 321 -16.90 6.98 3.55
CA SER A 321 -15.96 7.24 2.45
C SER A 321 -15.23 8.57 2.59
N ARG A 322 -14.22 8.76 1.74
CA ARG A 322 -13.63 10.09 1.49
C ARG A 322 -14.61 10.95 0.68
N LEU A 323 -14.61 12.26 0.90
CA LEU A 323 -15.42 13.22 0.14
C LEU A 323 -14.71 13.62 -1.15
N THR A 324 -14.74 12.71 -2.13
CA THR A 324 -14.15 12.90 -3.46
C THR A 324 -15.16 12.48 -4.53
N GLU A 325 -15.08 13.05 -5.73
CA GLU A 325 -15.96 12.70 -6.86
C GLU A 325 -16.00 11.18 -7.15
N GLN A 326 -14.84 10.50 -7.04
CA GLN A 326 -14.74 9.03 -7.17
C GLN A 326 -15.69 8.25 -6.23
N LYS A 327 -16.13 8.86 -5.13
CA LYS A 327 -17.01 8.23 -4.13
C LYS A 327 -18.49 8.57 -4.32
N GLY A 328 -18.84 9.45 -5.26
CA GLY A 328 -20.23 9.72 -5.67
C GLY A 328 -21.08 10.35 -4.57
N VAL A 329 -20.49 11.17 -3.69
CA VAL A 329 -21.24 11.85 -2.61
C VAL A 329 -22.25 12.84 -3.20
N ASP A 330 -21.86 13.52 -4.27
CA ASP A 330 -22.70 14.37 -5.11
C ASP A 330 -23.94 13.60 -5.60
N LEU A 331 -23.76 12.37 -6.12
CA LEU A 331 -24.87 11.53 -6.58
C LEU A 331 -25.83 11.16 -5.44
N VAL A 332 -25.31 10.91 -4.24
CA VAL A 332 -26.14 10.63 -3.05
C VAL A 332 -26.95 11.86 -2.65
N LEU A 333 -26.34 13.04 -2.65
CA LEU A 333 -27.01 14.29 -2.32
C LEU A 333 -28.12 14.63 -3.34
N ASP A 334 -27.85 14.45 -4.64
CA ASP A 334 -28.81 14.67 -5.71
C ASP A 334 -30.03 13.75 -5.60
N ARG A 335 -29.85 12.54 -5.05
CA ARG A 335 -30.92 11.54 -4.88
C ARG A 335 -31.54 11.54 -3.49
N LEU A 336 -31.03 12.33 -2.55
CA LEU A 336 -31.50 12.35 -1.17
C LEU A 336 -33.00 12.63 -1.04
N PRO A 337 -33.62 13.59 -1.78
CA PRO A 337 -35.07 13.81 -1.69
C PRO A 337 -35.89 12.56 -2.03
N LEU A 338 -35.50 11.86 -3.10
CA LEU A 338 -36.15 10.61 -3.51
C LEU A 338 -35.97 9.51 -2.46
N LEU A 339 -34.78 9.39 -1.86
CA LEU A 339 -34.52 8.41 -0.81
C LEU A 339 -35.41 8.65 0.42
N LEU A 340 -35.59 9.92 0.81
CA LEU A 340 -36.47 10.31 1.91
C LEU A 340 -37.96 10.06 1.59
N GLU A 341 -38.41 10.33 0.36
CA GLU A 341 -39.76 10.00 -0.09
C GLU A 341 -40.05 8.49 -0.03
N LEU A 342 -39.04 7.66 -0.27
CA LEU A 342 -39.13 6.20 -0.17
C LEU A 342 -39.02 5.66 1.27
N GLY A 343 -38.87 6.55 2.27
CA GLY A 343 -38.85 6.18 3.69
C GLY A 343 -37.48 5.74 4.23
N ALA A 344 -36.40 6.18 3.58
CA ALA A 344 -35.04 6.13 4.14
C ALA A 344 -34.82 7.18 5.25
#